data_AF-A0A955GB71-F1
#
_entry.id   AF-A0A955GB71-F1
#
_cell.length_a   1.000
_cell.length_b   1.000
_cell.length_c   1.000
_cell.angle_alpha   90.00
_cell.angle_beta   90.00
_cell.angle_gamma   90.00
#
_symmetry.space_group_name_H-M   'P 1'
#
loop_
_entity.id
_entity.type
_entity.pdbx_description
1 polymer ?
#
loop_
_entity_poly.entity_id
_entity_poly.type
_entity_poly.pdbx_seq_one_letter_code
_entity_poly.pdbx_strand_id
1 'polypeptide(L)'
;RIEREIRAYIGWPSSRTTLFDKDLIVTKAKVVKDGLKPGSVANDKKRLIIGTSKGSIEVLRLKPAGKKEMDVQAFLAGVKR
;
A
#
# COMPACT_ATOMS: atom_id res chain seq x y z
N ARG A 1 11.95 6.88 -18.38
CA ARG A 1 12.75 7.02 -17.13
C ARG A 1 11.92 6.73 -15.86
N ILE A 2 10.61 7.04 -15.83
CA ILE A 2 9.69 6.75 -14.71
C ILE A 2 9.35 5.25 -14.56
N GLU A 3 9.37 4.47 -15.64
CA GLU A 3 8.96 3.05 -15.63
C GLU A 3 9.88 2.13 -14.81
N ARG A 4 11.17 2.47 -14.66
CA ARG A 4 12.09 1.70 -13.79
C ARG A 4 11.84 1.95 -12.31
N GLU A 5 11.35 3.13 -11.95
CA GLU A 5 10.99 3.45 -10.57
C GLU A 5 9.74 2.69 -10.14
N ILE A 6 8.76 2.52 -11.05
CA ILE A 6 7.56 1.70 -10.78
C ILE A 6 7.93 0.24 -10.46
N ARG A 7 8.92 -0.35 -11.16
CA ARG A 7 9.38 -1.72 -10.85
C ARG A 7 10.19 -1.81 -9.55
N ALA A 8 10.97 -0.78 -9.21
CA ALA A 8 11.71 -0.75 -7.94
C ALA A 8 10.79 -0.69 -6.72
N TYR A 9 9.65 0.03 -6.83
CA TYR A 9 8.63 0.07 -5.78
C TYR A 9 7.81 -1.22 -5.65
N ILE A 10 7.71 -2.03 -6.71
CA ILE A 10 7.12 -3.38 -6.64
C ILE A 10 8.12 -4.39 -6.05
N GLY A 11 9.42 -4.10 -6.12
CA GLY A 11 10.49 -4.98 -5.65
C GLY A 11 10.98 -4.74 -4.23
N TRP A 12 10.69 -3.59 -3.61
CA TRP A 12 11.16 -3.32 -2.24
C TRP A 12 10.18 -2.48 -1.38
N PRO A 13 9.91 -2.92 -0.14
CA PRO A 13 10.18 -4.26 0.35
C PRO A 13 9.18 -5.22 -0.31
N SER A 14 9.49 -6.52 -0.37
CA SER A 14 8.51 -7.57 -0.66
C SER A 14 7.29 -7.44 0.26
N SER A 15 6.28 -6.66 -0.14
CA SER A 15 5.66 -5.55 0.63
C SER A 15 4.87 -5.92 1.88
N ARG A 16 5.52 -6.64 2.79
CA ARG A 16 5.00 -6.93 4.11
C ARG A 16 5.06 -5.65 4.93
N THR A 17 3.89 -5.05 5.15
CA THR A 17 3.70 -3.92 6.03
C THR A 17 2.76 -4.35 7.14
N THR A 18 2.99 -3.82 8.33
CA THR A 18 2.08 -4.03 9.45
C THR A 18 1.17 -2.81 9.50
N LEU A 19 -0.11 -3.03 9.22
CA LEU A 19 -1.13 -1.98 9.21
C LEU A 19 -2.29 -2.46 10.08
N PHE A 20 -2.75 -1.62 11.01
CA PHE A 20 -3.81 -1.98 11.95
C PHE A 20 -3.51 -3.27 12.74
N ASP A 21 -2.27 -3.41 13.24
CA ASP A 21 -1.77 -4.61 13.94
C ASP A 21 -1.86 -5.91 13.12
N LYS A 22 -2.03 -5.79 11.80
CA LYS A 22 -2.11 -6.92 10.88
C LYS A 22 -0.98 -6.84 9.87
N ASP A 23 -0.25 -7.94 9.76
CA ASP A 23 0.66 -8.15 8.64
C ASP A 23 -0.14 -8.26 7.34
N LEU A 24 0.20 -7.44 6.38
CA LEU A 24 -0.34 -7.51 5.03
C LEU A 24 0.76 -7.37 4.00
N ILE A 25 0.60 -8.05 2.87
CA ILE A 25 1.51 -7.98 1.74
C ILE A 25 0.84 -7.14 0.66
N VAL A 26 1.42 -5.99 0.32
CA VAL A 26 0.96 -5.22 -0.83
C VAL A 26 1.36 -5.97 -2.10
N THR A 27 0.37 -6.32 -2.92
CA THR A 27 0.58 -7.05 -4.17
C THR A 27 0.44 -6.15 -5.39
N LYS A 28 -0.29 -5.04 -5.26
CA LYS A 28 -0.43 -4.04 -6.32
C LYS A 28 -0.52 -2.64 -5.73
N ALA A 29 0.32 -1.74 -6.22
CA ALA A 29 0.29 -0.32 -5.91
C ALA A 29 0.53 0.53 -7.17
N LYS A 30 0.16 1.80 -7.13
CA LYS A 30 0.47 2.80 -8.15
C LYS A 30 1.17 4.00 -7.50
N VAL A 31 2.10 4.63 -8.19
CA VAL A 31 2.76 5.84 -7.69
C VAL A 31 1.78 7.01 -7.77
N VAL A 32 1.67 7.77 -6.69
CA VAL A 32 0.87 9.00 -6.62
C VAL A 32 1.76 10.14 -6.12
N LYS A 33 1.49 11.36 -6.62
CA LYS A 33 2.27 12.55 -6.24
C LYS A 33 1.83 13.16 -4.91
N ASP A 34 1.07 12.44 -4.09
CA ASP A 34 0.73 12.88 -2.75
C ASP A 34 2.01 13.16 -1.94
N GLY A 35 2.05 14.29 -1.25
CA GLY A 35 3.21 14.76 -0.49
C GLY A 35 3.34 14.11 0.89
N LEU A 36 3.06 12.80 1.02
CA LEU A 36 3.21 12.11 2.30
C LEU A 36 4.68 11.90 2.62
N LYS A 37 5.03 12.12 3.89
CA LYS A 37 6.38 11.85 4.38
C LYS A 37 6.68 10.36 4.31
N PRO A 38 7.95 9.97 4.09
CA PRO A 38 8.34 8.56 4.12
C PRO A 38 7.89 7.87 5.41
N GLY A 39 7.24 6.71 5.29
CA GLY A 39 6.69 5.98 6.44
C GLY A 39 5.36 6.51 6.98
N SER A 40 4.82 7.60 6.41
CA SER A 40 3.46 8.05 6.72
C SER A 40 2.45 7.24 5.94
N VAL A 41 1.36 6.86 6.62
CA VAL A 41 0.25 6.15 5.99
C VAL A 41 -0.98 7.04 6.06
N ALA A 42 -1.59 7.32 4.92
CA ALA A 42 -2.88 7.97 4.82
C ALA A 42 -3.88 6.99 4.24
N ASN A 43 -4.91 6.67 5.00
CA ASN A 43 -6.03 5.88 4.53
C ASN A 43 -7.29 6.73 4.50
N ASP A 44 -7.93 6.78 3.34
CA ASP A 44 -9.33 7.17 3.23
C ASP A 44 -10.17 5.90 3.04
N LYS A 45 -11.47 5.91 3.36
CA LYS A 45 -12.35 4.73 3.21
C LYS A 45 -12.25 4.06 1.82
N LYS A 46 -11.80 4.79 0.80
CA LYS A 46 -11.62 4.32 -0.58
C LYS A 46 -10.18 4.02 -1.00
N ARG A 47 -9.17 4.56 -0.32
CA ARG A 47 -7.77 4.55 -0.78
C ARG A 47 -6.80 4.40 0.38
N LEU A 48 -5.70 3.69 0.16
CA LEU A 48 -4.58 3.62 1.10
C LEU A 48 -3.35 4.15 0.39
N ILE A 49 -2.74 5.20 0.94
CA ILE A 49 -1.57 5.87 0.41
C ILE A 49 -0.44 5.77 1.43
N ILE A 50 0.74 5.37 0.97
CA ILE A 50 1.95 5.23 1.77
C ILE A 50 2.99 6.21 1.22
N GLY A 51 3.50 7.08 2.09
CA GLY A 51 4.58 7.98 1.77
C GLY A 51 5.92 7.24 1.72
N THR A 52 6.73 7.56 0.72
CA THR A 52 8.06 7.00 0.46
C THR A 52 9.08 8.13 0.29
N SER A 53 10.37 7.81 0.30
CA SER A 53 11.47 8.77 0.16
C SER A 53 11.45 9.62 -1.12
N LYS A 54 10.75 9.20 -2.18
CA LYS A 54 10.66 9.94 -3.45
C LYS A 54 9.23 10.31 -3.87
N GLY A 55 8.26 10.24 -2.98
CA GLY A 55 6.84 10.48 -3.28
C GLY A 55 5.95 9.46 -2.60
N SER A 56 4.73 9.27 -3.09
CA SER A 56 3.78 8.36 -2.44
C SER A 56 3.34 7.21 -3.35
N ILE A 57 2.85 6.15 -2.76
CA ILE A 57 2.24 5.02 -3.47
C ILE A 57 0.83 4.78 -2.95
N GLU A 58 -0.15 4.66 -3.84
CA GLU A 58 -1.50 4.22 -3.53
C GLU A 58 -1.58 2.71 -3.69
N VAL A 59 -1.89 2.01 -2.60
CA VAL A 59 -2.12 0.57 -2.57
C VAL A 59 -3.48 0.28 -3.23
N LEU A 60 -3.46 -0.57 -4.25
CA LEU A 60 -4.65 -1.01 -4.97
C LEU A 60 -5.11 -2.39 -4.48
N ARG A 61 -4.16 -3.33 -4.32
CA ARG A 61 -4.41 -4.68 -3.82
C ARG A 61 -3.39 -5.09 -2.79
N LEU A 62 -3.88 -5.88 -1.83
CA LEU A 62 -3.10 -6.39 -0.74
C LEU A 62 -3.61 -7.77 -0.32
N LYS A 63 -2.75 -8.53 0.35
CA LYS A 63 -3.03 -9.84 0.90
C LYS A 63 -2.75 -9.81 2.42
N PRO A 64 -3.79 -9.79 3.27
CA PRO A 64 -3.60 -9.94 4.71
C PRO A 64 -3.04 -11.33 5.04
N ALA A 65 -2.27 -11.44 6.12
CA ALA A 65 -1.79 -12.72 6.61
C ALA A 65 -2.97 -13.70 6.82
N GLY A 66 -2.85 -14.91 6.26
CA GLY A 66 -3.89 -15.94 6.33
C GLY A 66 -5.11 -15.71 5.43
N LYS A 67 -5.16 -14.66 4.60
CA LYS A 67 -6.26 -14.41 3.66
C LYS A 67 -5.81 -14.40 2.19
N LYS A 68 -6.79 -14.42 1.29
CA LYS A 68 -6.56 -14.21 -0.15
C LYS A 68 -6.25 -12.74 -0.43
N GLU A 69 -5.58 -12.50 -1.56
CA GLU A 69 -5.45 -11.16 -2.12
C GLU A 69 -6.84 -10.55 -2.30
N MET A 70 -6.98 -9.27 -1.93
CA MET A 70 -8.20 -8.50 -2.08
C MET A 70 -7.87 -7.05 -2.41
N ASP A 71 -8.86 -6.33 -2.93
CA ASP A 71 -8.74 -4.88 -3.12
C ASP A 71 -8.65 -4.17 -1.77
N VAL A 72 -7.91 -3.06 -1.76
CA VAL A 72 -7.71 -2.23 -0.57
C VAL A 72 -9.04 -1.81 0.08
N GLN A 73 -10.07 -1.55 -0.72
CA GLN A 73 -11.40 -1.14 -0.24
C GLN A 73 -12.08 -2.27 0.55
N ALA A 74 -11.97 -3.51 0.06
CA ALA A 74 -12.50 -4.68 0.75
C ALA A 74 -11.78 -4.91 2.09
N PHE A 75 -10.46 -4.69 2.11
CA PHE A 75 -9.69 -4.72 3.35
C PHE A 75 -10.12 -3.64 4.33
N LEU A 76 -10.20 -2.37 3.89
CA LEU A 76 -10.60 -1.24 4.73
C LEU A 76 -12.04 -1.38 5.27
N ALA A 77 -12.95 -1.97 4.49
CA ALA A 77 -14.30 -2.29 4.94
C ALA A 77 -14.31 -3.35 6.06
N GLY A 78 -13.41 -4.34 6.00
CA GLY A 78 -13.31 -5.42 6.99
C GLY A 78 -12.48 -5.09 8.23
N VAL A 79 -11.60 -4.09 8.18
CA VAL A 79 -10.82 -3.61 9.35
C VAL A 79 -11.66 -2.75 10.29
N LYS A 80 -12.75 -2.17 9.81
CA LYS A 80 -13.57 -1.17 10.54
C LYS A 80 -14.49 -1.75 11.63
N ARG A 81 -14.17 -2.92 12.19
CA ARG A 81 -14.95 -3.59 13.25
C ARG A 81 -14.10 -3.77 14.50
#